data_AF-A0A2H9LUX7-F1
#
_entry.id   AF-A0A2H9LUX7-F1
#
_cell.length_a   1.000
_cell.length_b   1.000
_cell.length_c   1.000
_cell.angle_alpha   90.00
_cell.angle_beta   90.00
_cell.angle_gamma   90.00
#
_symmetry.space_group_name_H-M   'P 1'
#
loop_
_entity.id
_entity.type
_entity.pdbx_description
1 polymer ?
#
loop_
_entity_poly.entity_id
_entity_poly.type
_entity_poly.pdbx_seq_one_letter_code
_entity_poly.pdbx_strand_id
1 'polypeptide(L)' 'MAIYQCNRCNYKFESSAEKAPKVCPYCSEAGSVSKERSAEQLLESIDEAEESRENRFKKR' A
#
# COMPACT_ATOMS: atom_id res chain seq x y z
N MET A 1 -5.94 -8.82 -9.00
CA MET A 1 -4.50 -8.69 -9.32
C MET A 1 -3.93 -7.63 -8.38
N ALA A 2 -2.73 -7.83 -7.82
CA ALA A 2 -2.11 -6.89 -6.90
C ALA A 2 -0.90 -6.22 -7.57
N ILE A 3 -0.78 -4.90 -7.40
CA ILE A 3 0.37 -4.13 -7.88
C ILE A 3 1.44 -4.16 -6.79
N TYR A 4 2.67 -4.46 -7.19
CA TYR A 4 3.84 -4.46 -6.33
C TYR A 4 4.86 -3.45 -6.84
N GLN A 5 5.51 -2.74 -5.92
CA GLN A 5 6.56 -1.78 -6.22
C GLN A 5 7.81 -2.10 -5.40
N CYS A 6 8.97 -2.06 -6.06
CA CYS A 6 10.26 -2.09 -5.38
C CYS A 6 10.61 -0.69 -4.85
N ASN A 7 10.87 -0.57 -3.55
CA ASN A 7 11.29 0.69 -2.91
C ASN A 7 12.74 1.10 -3.23
N ARG A 8 13.56 0.19 -3.78
CA ARG A 8 14.95 0.47 -4.15
C ARG A 8 15.08 1.05 -5.55
N CYS A 9 14.41 0.42 -6.53
CA CYS A 9 14.55 0.77 -7.95
C CYS A 9 13.28 1.35 -8.57
N ASN A 10 12.19 1.48 -7.80
CA ASN A 10 10.88 1.94 -8.25
C ASN A 10 10.24 1.11 -9.38
N TYR A 11 10.73 -0.09 -9.63
CA TYR A 11 10.12 -1.00 -10.59
C TYR A 11 8.74 -1.46 -10.08
N LYS A 12 7.71 -1.27 -10.92
CA LYS A 12 6.32 -1.67 -10.65
C LYS A 12 5.94 -2.86 -11.51
N PHE A 13 5.27 -3.83 -10.92
CA PHE A 13 4.79 -5.01 -11.63
C PHE A 13 3.53 -5.57 -10.99
N GLU A 14 2.71 -6.19 -11.82
CA GLU A 14 1.47 -6.82 -11.39
C GLU A 14 1.73 -8.30 -11.10
N SER A 15 1.15 -8.80 -10.01
CA SER A 15 1.17 -10.23 -9.71
C SER A 15 -0.17 -10.68 -9.15
N SER A 16 -0.56 -11.89 -9.55
CA SER A 16 -1.72 -12.59 -8.98
C SER A 16 -1.44 -13.16 -7.59
N ALA A 17 -0.19 -13.10 -7.11
CA ALA A 17 0.18 -13.59 -5.79
C ALA A 17 -0.45 -12.71 -4.70
N GLU A 18 -1.03 -13.34 -3.69
CA GLU A 18 -1.55 -12.65 -2.50
C GLU A 18 -0.44 -12.09 -1.61
N LYS A 19 0.77 -12.67 -1.70
CA LYS A 19 1.95 -12.28 -0.92
C LYS A 19 2.96 -11.53 -1.77
N ALA A 20 3.54 -10.48 -1.17
CA ALA A 20 4.64 -9.75 -1.77
C ALA A 20 5.85 -10.68 -2.00
N PRO A 21 6.46 -10.66 -3.19
CA PRO A 21 7.65 -11.44 -3.44
C PRO A 21 8.79 -10.94 -2.55
N LYS A 22 9.59 -11.89 -2.04
CA LYS A 22 10.72 -11.57 -1.17
C LYS A 22 11.85 -10.84 -1.90
N VAL A 23 11.90 -10.92 -3.22
CA VAL A 23 13.02 -10.40 -4.03
C VAL A 23 12.45 -9.63 -5.22
N CYS A 24 13.02 -8.46 -5.51
CA CYS A 24 12.67 -7.68 -6.68
C CYS A 24 13.23 -8.35 -7.96
N PRO A 25 12.41 -8.60 -8.99
CA PRO A 25 12.87 -9.23 -10.24
C PRO A 25 13.81 -8.32 -11.07
N TYR A 26 13.79 -7.01 -10.83
CA TYR A 26 14.58 -6.05 -11.60
C TYR A 26 15.96 -5.79 -10.98
N CYS A 27 16.01 -5.53 -9.67
CA CYS A 27 17.27 -5.20 -8.98
C CYS A 27 17.81 -6.33 -8.10
N SER A 28 17.15 -7.49 -8.07
CA SER A 28 17.52 -8.68 -7.27
C SER A 28 17.61 -8.42 -5.76
N GLU A 29 17.03 -7.31 -5.29
CA GLU A 29 17.13 -6.91 -3.89
C GLU A 29 16.06 -7.59 -3.05
N ALA A 30 16.48 -8.24 -1.95
CA ALA A 30 15.57 -8.89 -1.03
C ALA A 30 14.87 -7.88 -0.09
N GLY A 31 13.62 -8.17 0.29
CA GLY A 31 12.83 -7.37 1.23
C GLY A 31 12.47 -5.96 0.76
N SER A 32 12.73 -5.64 -0.50
CA SER A 32 12.54 -4.29 -1.06
C SER A 32 11.18 -4.09 -1.72
N VAL A 33 10.40 -5.16 -1.92
CA VAL A 33 9.11 -5.12 -2.61
C VAL A 33 7.97 -4.88 -1.63
N SER A 34 7.15 -3.88 -1.91
CA SER A 34 5.94 -3.56 -1.16
C SER A 34 4.71 -3.63 -2.05
N LYS A 35 3.58 -4.00 -1.47
CA LYS A 35 2.28 -3.97 -2.15
C LYS A 35 1.83 -2.52 -2.26
N GLU A 36 1.53 -2.06 -3.48
CA GLU A 36 0.89 -0.77 -3.69
C GLU A 36 -0.57 -0.88 -3.27
N ARG A 37 -1.04 0.08 -2.45
CA ARG A 37 -2.46 0.20 -2.12
C ARG A 37 -3.16 0.92 -3.26
N SER A 38 -4.30 0.39 -3.70
CA SER A 38 -5.17 1.07 -4.66
C SER A 38 -5.62 2.43 -4.12
N ALA A 39 -5.92 3.37 -5.02
CA ALA A 39 -6.47 4.67 -4.66
C ALA A 39 -7.74 4.55 -3.79
N GLU A 40 -8.58 3.56 -4.07
CA GLU A 40 -9.80 3.24 -3.31
C GLU A 40 -9.48 2.90 -1.85
N GLN A 41 -8.47 2.04 -1.60
CA GLN A 41 -8.06 1.69 -0.23
C GLN A 41 -7.46 2.88 0.54
N LEU A 42 -6.80 3.79 -0.18
CA LEU A 42 -6.27 5.01 0.41
C LEU A 42 -7.40 5.96 0.82
N LEU A 43 -8.44 6.09 0.00
CA LEU A 43 -9.61 6.94 0.29
C LEU A 43 -10.40 6.40 1.49
N GLU A 44 -10.63 5.09 1.54
CA GLU A 44 -11.35 4.45 2.66
C GLU A 44 -10.64 4.70 4.01
N SER A 45 -9.30 4.62 4.00
CA SER A 45 -8.48 4.92 5.19
C SER A 45 -8.56 6.39 5.64
N ILE A 46 -8.85 7.33 4.73
CA ILE A 46 -8.97 8.77 5.04
C ILE A 46 -10.34 9.06 5.66
N ASP A 47 -11.41 8.50 5.11
CA ASP A 47 -12.78 8.65 5.61
C ASP A 47 -12.90 8.19 7.07
N GLU A 48 -12.35 7.01 7.40
CA GLU A 48 -12.32 6.49 8.78
C GLU A 48 -11.53 7.39 9.75
N ALA A 49 -10.44 8.00 9.26
CA ALA A 49 -9.60 8.89 10.06
C ALA A 49 -10.26 10.26 10.33
N GLU A 50 -11.05 10.76 9.38
CA GLU A 50 -11.83 12.00 9.52
C GLU A 50 -13.01 11.80 10.48
N GLU A 51 -13.75 10.70 10.37
CA GLU A 51 -14.88 10.39 11.25
C GLU A 51 -14.45 10.30 12.73
N SER A 52 -13.27 9.72 12.98
CA SER A 52 -12.66 9.65 14.30
C SER A 52 -12.29 11.02 14.89
N ARG A 53 -11.91 11.99 14.04
CA ARG A 53 -11.60 13.37 14.47
C ARG A 53 -12.87 14.15 14.77
N GLU A 54 -13.88 14.02 13.91
CA GLU A 54 -15.18 14.68 14.11
C GLU A 54 -15.87 14.23 15.41
N ASN A 55 -15.85 12.94 15.71
CA ASN A 55 -16.40 12.43 16.97
C ASN A 55 -15.67 12.96 18.22
N ARG A 56 -14.39 13.33 18.09
CA ARG A 56 -13.63 13.97 19.17
C ARG A 56 -14.04 15.44 19.38
N PHE A 57 -14.48 16.13 18.31
CA PHE A 57 -14.92 17.53 18.38
C PHE A 57 -16.36 17.70 18.90
N LYS A 58 -17.27 16.78 18.58
CA LYS A 58 -18.68 16.83 19.03
C LYS A 58 -18.88 16.51 20.53
N LYS A 59 -17.81 16.14 21.26
CA LYS A 59 -17.86 15.75 22.68
C LYS A 59 -17.44 16.86 23.66
N ARG A 60 -17.35 18.11 23.19
CA ARG A 60 -17.11 19.31 24.03
C ARG A 60 -18.29 20.26 23.97
#